data_AF-G1UV80-F1
#
_entry.id   AF-G1UV80-F1
#
_cell.length_a   1.000
_cell.length_b   1.000
_cell.length_c   1.000
_cell.angle_alpha   90.00
_cell.angle_beta   90.00
_cell.angle_gamma   90.00
#
_symmetry.space_group_name_H-M   'P 1'
#
loop_
_entity.id
_entity.type
_entity.pdbx_description
1 polymer ?
#
loop_
_entity_poly.entity_id
_entity_poly.type
_entity_poly.pdbx_seq_one_letter_code
_entity_poly.pdbx_strand_id
1 'polypeptide(L)'
;MRKSISDILCGASFLAISAAFGLQYGGLTGVSRIFPESLILIIAVGGLWFVGKGLYKRRGESPTDAEHVAWRKVGYIAAMAAIYAALIGTLGFFSSTTLFIFCSSLLLGDKSRGLGRLAVAGLLYSLFFSLSVWFSFTKLLNVPTPAGFLF
;
A
#
# COMPACT_ATOMS: atom_id res chain seq x y z
N MET A 1 9.54 13.47 15.39
CA MET A 1 10.49 12.33 15.45
C MET A 1 11.70 12.71 14.61
N ARG A 2 12.91 12.24 14.97
CA ARG A 2 14.08 12.43 14.09
C ARG A 2 13.89 11.63 12.81
N LYS A 3 14.27 12.21 11.67
CA LYS A 3 14.04 11.62 10.35
C LYS A 3 14.78 10.29 10.17
N SER A 4 15.98 10.17 10.72
CA SER A 4 16.72 8.90 10.81
C SER A 4 15.95 7.81 11.54
N ILE A 5 15.29 8.13 12.67
CA ILE A 5 14.50 7.18 13.44
C ILE A 5 13.25 6.75 12.67
N SER A 6 12.57 7.68 12.01
CA SER A 6 11.42 7.37 11.15
C SER A 6 11.81 6.47 9.97
N ASP A 7 12.93 6.76 9.29
CA ASP A 7 13.46 5.93 8.18
C ASP A 7 13.82 4.52 8.69
N ILE A 8 14.48 4.40 9.86
CA ILE A 8 14.82 3.10 10.46
C ILE A 8 13.56 2.30 10.84
N LEU A 9 12.59 2.93 11.52
CA LEU A 9 11.36 2.26 11.94
C LEU A 9 10.52 1.81 10.74
N CYS A 10 10.43 2.63 9.70
CA CYS A 10 9.78 2.28 8.44
C CYS A 10 10.46 1.05 7.80
N GLY A 11 11.79 1.10 7.66
CA GLY A 11 12.54 0.00 7.08
C GLY A 11 12.45 -1.29 7.90
N ALA A 12 12.54 -1.20 9.23
CA ALA A 12 12.36 -2.35 10.13
C ALA A 12 10.96 -2.96 10.00
N SER A 13 9.92 -2.12 9.87
CA SER A 13 8.55 -2.58 9.65
C SER A 13 8.41 -3.33 8.32
N PHE A 14 9.03 -2.83 7.24
CA PHE A 14 9.04 -3.52 5.95
C PHE A 14 9.76 -4.87 6.02
N LEU A 15 10.91 -4.93 6.71
CA LEU A 15 11.63 -6.19 6.91
C LEU A 15 10.82 -7.20 7.73
N ALA A 16 10.13 -6.73 8.78
CA ALA A 16 9.26 -7.59 9.59
C ALA A 16 8.10 -8.15 8.76
N ILE A 17 7.44 -7.32 7.95
CA ILE A 17 6.38 -7.76 7.04
C ILE A 17 6.93 -8.75 6.01
N SER A 18 8.05 -8.43 5.36
CA SER A 18 8.68 -9.31 4.37
C SER A 18 9.03 -10.68 4.97
N ALA A 19 9.60 -10.71 6.17
CA ALA A 19 9.90 -11.96 6.88
C ALA A 19 8.63 -12.75 7.23
N ALA A 20 7.60 -12.10 7.78
CA ALA A 20 6.34 -12.75 8.13
C ALA A 20 5.67 -13.39 6.90
N PHE A 21 5.59 -12.65 5.79
CA PHE A 21 5.04 -13.16 4.54
C PHE A 21 5.95 -14.25 3.93
N GLY A 22 7.27 -14.10 4.00
CA GLY A 22 8.21 -15.13 3.54
C GLY A 22 8.02 -16.48 4.23
N LEU A 23 7.77 -16.47 5.54
CA LEU A 23 7.47 -17.69 6.31
C LEU A 23 6.09 -18.27 5.96
N GLN A 24 5.10 -17.42 5.71
CA GLN A 24 3.73 -17.85 5.42
C GLN A 24 3.57 -18.46 4.01
N TYR A 25 4.35 -17.98 3.04
CA TYR A 25 4.20 -18.34 1.63
C TYR A 25 5.25 -19.34 1.11
N GLY A 26 6.16 -19.83 1.96
CA GLY A 26 7.21 -20.78 1.57
C GLY A 26 6.71 -22.12 1.00
N GLY A 27 5.41 -22.43 1.13
CA GLY A 27 4.78 -23.66 0.62
C GLY A 27 4.10 -23.55 -0.75
N LEU A 28 4.08 -22.38 -1.40
CA LEU A 28 3.46 -22.24 -2.73
C LEU A 28 4.37 -22.80 -3.83
N THR A 29 3.79 -23.50 -4.80
CA THR A 29 4.48 -24.06 -5.97
C THR A 29 3.85 -23.54 -7.28
N GLY A 30 4.66 -23.13 -8.25
CA GLY A 30 4.21 -22.71 -9.59
C GLY A 30 4.35 -21.21 -9.88
N VAL A 31 3.81 -20.77 -11.03
CA VAL A 31 3.89 -19.37 -11.54
C VAL A 31 3.23 -18.36 -10.60
N SER A 32 2.19 -18.79 -9.87
CA SER A 32 1.51 -17.97 -8.86
C SER A 32 2.41 -17.55 -7.69
N ARG A 33 3.58 -18.19 -7.52
CA ARG A 33 4.58 -17.86 -6.50
C ARG A 33 5.46 -16.66 -6.88
N ILE A 34 5.65 -16.42 -8.18
CA ILE A 34 6.54 -15.35 -8.67
C ILE A 34 6.06 -13.99 -8.17
N PHE A 35 4.74 -13.76 -8.15
CA PHE A 35 4.19 -12.49 -7.72
C PHE A 35 4.39 -12.22 -6.21
N PRO A 36 3.97 -13.10 -5.28
CA PRO A 36 4.23 -12.92 -3.85
C PRO A 36 5.73 -12.81 -3.54
N GLU A 37 6.58 -13.63 -4.15
CA GLU A 37 8.03 -13.58 -3.91
C GLU A 37 8.66 -12.28 -4.40
N SER A 38 8.27 -11.81 -5.59
CA SER A 38 8.75 -10.52 -6.10
C SER A 38 8.34 -9.37 -5.19
N LEU A 39 7.11 -9.41 -4.67
CA LEU A 39 6.62 -8.40 -3.73
C LEU A 39 7.39 -8.45 -2.41
N ILE A 40 7.60 -9.64 -1.84
CA ILE A 40 8.39 -9.86 -0.62
C ILE A 40 9.82 -9.34 -0.80
N LEU A 41 10.45 -9.63 -1.95
CA LEU A 41 11.80 -9.18 -2.30
C LEU A 41 11.87 -7.65 -2.41
N ILE A 42 10.93 -7.01 -3.13
CA ILE A 42 10.88 -5.55 -3.26
C ILE A 42 10.71 -4.89 -1.89
N ILE A 43 9.83 -5.43 -1.04
CA ILE A 43 9.63 -4.94 0.33
C ILE A 43 10.91 -5.14 1.16
N ALA A 44 11.60 -6.28 1.03
CA ALA A 44 12.86 -6.54 1.73
C ALA A 44 13.96 -5.54 1.33
N VAL A 45 14.16 -5.36 0.03
CA VAL A 45 15.16 -4.41 -0.52
C VAL A 45 14.83 -2.99 -0.09
N GLY A 46 13.57 -2.59 -0.18
CA GLY A 46 13.10 -1.29 0.31
C GLY A 46 13.35 -1.12 1.82
N GLY A 47 13.07 -2.15 2.60
CA GLY A 47 13.34 -2.17 4.04
C GLY A 47 14.81 -1.99 4.38
N LEU A 48 15.69 -2.76 3.74
CA LEU A 48 17.15 -2.63 3.90
C LEU A 48 17.63 -1.24 3.50
N TRP A 49 17.12 -0.69 2.40
CA TRP A 49 17.47 0.66 1.94
C TRP A 49 17.07 1.72 2.97
N PHE A 50 15.85 1.68 3.50
CA PHE A 50 15.38 2.64 4.50
C PHE A 50 16.16 2.54 5.83
N VAL A 51 16.48 1.33 6.28
CA VAL A 51 17.34 1.14 7.47
C VAL A 51 18.74 1.71 7.21
N GLY A 52 19.37 1.35 6.10
CA GLY A 52 20.72 1.84 5.76
C GLY A 52 20.77 3.35 5.64
N LYS A 53 19.79 3.94 4.94
CA LYS A 53 19.64 5.40 4.82
C LYS A 53 19.45 6.08 6.18
N GLY A 54 18.62 5.52 7.05
CA GLY A 54 18.39 6.06 8.38
C GLY A 54 19.63 5.99 9.27
N LEU A 55 20.39 4.88 9.20
CA LEU A 55 21.67 4.73 9.90
C LEU A 55 22.74 5.70 9.40
N TYR A 56 22.80 5.95 8.08
CA TYR A 56 23.71 6.92 7.49
C TYR A 56 23.40 8.35 7.96
N LYS A 57 22.12 8.74 7.92
CA LYS A 57 21.66 10.08 8.34
C LYS A 57 21.79 10.34 9.84
N ARG A 58 21.74 9.28 10.66
CA ARG A 58 21.89 9.38 12.12
C ARG A 58 23.19 10.08 12.55
N ARG A 59 24.25 10.03 11.73
CA ARG A 59 25.56 10.65 12.04
C ARG A 59 25.60 12.16 11.81
N GLY A 60 24.68 12.73 11.01
CA GLY A 60 24.67 14.14 10.64
C GLY A 60 23.41 14.91 11.03
N GLU A 61 22.44 14.26 11.70
CA GLU A 61 21.16 14.87 12.04
C GLU A 61 21.26 15.75 13.31
N SER A 62 20.95 17.03 13.15
CA SER A 62 20.86 17.98 14.26
C SER A 62 19.51 17.81 15.00
N PRO A 63 19.42 18.08 16.32
CA PRO A 63 18.20 17.85 17.12
C PRO A 63 16.95 18.61 16.63
N THR A 64 17.14 19.65 15.81
CA THR A 64 16.10 20.58 15.36
C THR A 64 15.33 20.11 14.12
N ASP A 65 15.80 19.07 13.42
CA ASP A 65 15.14 18.51 12.22
C ASP A 65 13.97 17.56 12.55
N ALA A 66 13.08 18.00 13.45
CA ALA A 66 11.88 17.26 13.79
C ALA A 66 10.84 17.40 12.66
N GLU A 67 10.68 16.36 11.84
CA GLU A 67 9.67 16.33 10.79
C GLU A 67 8.26 16.23 11.40
N HIS A 68 7.36 17.13 10.98
CA HIS A 68 5.98 17.17 11.45
C HIS A 68 5.17 16.09 10.74
N VAL A 69 4.99 14.95 11.40
CA VAL A 69 4.17 13.86 10.88
C VAL A 69 2.70 14.25 11.00
N ALA A 70 1.98 14.23 9.88
CA ALA A 70 0.54 14.46 9.84
C ALA A 70 -0.22 13.22 10.36
N TRP A 71 -0.13 12.96 11.67
CA TRP A 71 -0.72 11.79 12.34
C TRP A 71 -2.20 11.57 12.02
N ARG A 72 -2.95 12.67 11.84
CA ARG A 72 -4.36 12.59 11.42
C ARG A 72 -4.52 11.93 10.05
N LYS A 73 -3.69 12.29 9.06
CA LYS A 73 -3.72 11.67 7.72
C LYS A 73 -3.29 10.20 7.79
N VAL A 74 -2.27 9.89 8.60
CA VAL A 74 -1.82 8.51 8.83
C VAL A 74 -2.94 7.66 9.42
N GLY A 75 -3.64 8.16 10.44
CA GLY A 75 -4.79 7.48 11.04
C GLY A 75 -5.92 7.22 10.05
N TYR A 76 -6.26 8.19 9.19
CA TYR A 76 -7.26 7.98 8.15
C TYR A 76 -6.86 6.92 7.13
N ILE A 77 -5.61 6.94 6.66
CA ILE A 77 -5.11 5.94 5.70
C ILE A 77 -5.13 4.55 6.34
N ALA A 78 -4.68 4.42 7.59
CA ALA A 78 -4.69 3.15 8.31
C ALA A 78 -6.12 2.62 8.53
N ALA A 79 -7.06 3.48 8.93
CA ALA A 79 -8.46 3.10 9.11
C ALA A 79 -9.10 2.67 7.79
N MET A 80 -8.88 3.41 6.71
CA MET A 80 -9.40 3.04 5.38
C MET A 80 -8.80 1.74 4.88
N ALA A 81 -7.51 1.49 5.11
CA ALA A 81 -6.85 0.24 4.74
C ALA A 81 -7.41 -0.96 5.52
N ALA A 82 -7.68 -0.80 6.83
CA ALA A 82 -8.31 -1.84 7.64
C ALA A 82 -9.75 -2.13 7.18
N ILE A 83 -10.53 -1.09 6.88
CA ILE A 83 -11.88 -1.23 6.32
C ILE A 83 -11.83 -1.94 4.97
N TYR A 84 -10.90 -1.57 4.09
CA TYR A 84 -10.69 -2.24 2.81
C TYR A 84 -10.36 -3.72 2.99
N ALA A 85 -9.43 -4.07 3.89
CA ALA A 85 -9.07 -5.45 4.18
C ALA A 85 -10.26 -6.29 4.69
N ALA A 86 -11.20 -5.69 5.42
CA ALA A 86 -12.42 -6.37 5.84
C ALA A 86 -13.45 -6.49 4.70
N LEU A 87 -13.57 -5.45 3.85
CA LEU A 87 -14.55 -5.40 2.77
C LEU A 87 -14.15 -6.22 1.54
N ILE A 88 -12.87 -6.45 1.28
CA ILE A 88 -12.41 -7.16 0.08
C ILE A 88 -12.97 -8.59 0.02
N GLY A 89 -13.15 -9.24 1.17
CA GLY A 89 -13.72 -10.60 1.25
C GLY A 89 -15.23 -10.65 1.04
N THR A 90 -15.96 -9.55 1.23
CA THR A 90 -17.43 -9.50 1.10
C THR A 90 -17.87 -8.85 -0.21
N LEU A 91 -17.32 -7.68 -0.53
CA LEU A 91 -17.66 -6.90 -1.71
C LEU A 91 -16.89 -7.31 -2.97
N GLY A 92 -15.81 -8.09 -2.81
CA GLY A 92 -14.96 -8.50 -3.92
C GLY A 92 -13.92 -7.45 -4.28
N PHE A 93 -12.88 -7.87 -5.01
CA PHE A 93 -11.72 -7.03 -5.31
C PHE A 93 -12.10 -5.75 -6.06
N PHE A 94 -12.91 -5.86 -7.12
CA PHE A 94 -13.17 -4.72 -8.01
C PHE A 94 -13.94 -3.61 -7.30
N SER A 95 -15.04 -3.96 -6.64
CA SER A 95 -15.91 -3.03 -5.92
C SER A 95 -15.20 -2.41 -4.71
N SER A 96 -14.54 -3.23 -3.87
CA SER A 96 -13.84 -2.73 -2.69
C SER A 96 -12.65 -1.82 -3.04
N THR A 97 -11.88 -2.16 -4.07
CA THR A 97 -10.70 -1.39 -4.49
C THR A 97 -11.11 -0.07 -5.16
N THR A 98 -12.14 -0.12 -6.01
CA THR A 98 -12.70 1.09 -6.63
C THR A 98 -13.21 2.06 -5.57
N LEU A 99 -13.98 1.55 -4.59
CA LEU A 99 -14.51 2.34 -3.48
C LEU A 99 -13.38 2.91 -2.61
N PHE A 100 -12.40 2.09 -2.24
CA PHE A 100 -11.27 2.51 -1.42
C PHE A 100 -10.47 3.63 -2.08
N ILE A 101 -10.11 3.49 -3.35
CA ILE A 101 -9.33 4.50 -4.08
C ILE A 101 -10.16 5.76 -4.29
N PHE A 102 -11.44 5.62 -4.63
CA PHE A 102 -12.34 6.76 -4.82
C PHE A 102 -12.53 7.57 -3.53
N CYS A 103 -12.88 6.90 -2.43
CA CYS A 103 -13.03 7.55 -1.12
C CYS A 103 -11.72 8.16 -0.64
N SER A 104 -10.59 7.45 -0.80
CA SER A 104 -9.27 7.99 -0.47
C SER A 104 -8.94 9.22 -1.29
N SER A 105 -9.23 9.22 -2.58
CA SER A 105 -9.06 10.39 -3.46
C SER A 105 -9.90 11.57 -2.98
N LEU A 106 -11.18 11.36 -2.64
CA LEU A 106 -12.07 12.42 -2.14
C LEU A 106 -11.62 13.01 -0.78
N LEU A 107 -11.11 12.15 0.11
CA LEU A 107 -10.74 12.55 1.47
C LEU A 107 -9.34 13.18 1.54
N LEU A 108 -8.38 12.66 0.77
CA LEU A 108 -6.97 13.07 0.81
C LEU A 108 -6.56 13.99 -0.35
N GLY A 109 -7.35 14.02 -1.43
CA GLY A 109 -7.04 14.78 -2.64
C GLY A 109 -7.13 16.29 -2.43
N ASP A 110 -6.38 17.02 -3.25
CA ASP A 110 -6.31 18.48 -3.16
C ASP A 110 -7.61 19.13 -3.68
N LYS A 111 -8.39 19.67 -2.75
CA LYS A 111 -9.69 20.30 -3.02
C LYS A 111 -9.58 21.64 -3.74
N SER A 112 -8.37 22.18 -3.91
CA SER A 112 -8.10 23.47 -4.58
C SER A 112 -8.64 23.54 -6.02
N ARG A 113 -8.76 22.40 -6.70
CA ARG A 113 -9.18 22.30 -8.12
C ARG A 113 -10.68 22.03 -8.33
N GLY A 114 -11.48 22.06 -7.27
CA GLY A 114 -12.93 21.83 -7.30
C GLY A 114 -13.32 20.36 -7.06
N LEU A 115 -14.31 20.16 -6.18
CA LEU A 115 -14.69 18.84 -5.68
C LEU A 115 -15.23 17.92 -6.79
N GLY A 116 -15.96 18.45 -7.76
CA GLY A 116 -16.49 17.68 -8.90
C GLY A 116 -15.39 17.15 -9.83
N ARG A 117 -14.39 17.98 -10.17
CA ARG A 117 -13.26 17.55 -11.01
C ARG A 117 -12.42 16.48 -10.30
N LEU A 118 -12.25 16.63 -9.00
CA LEU A 118 -11.55 15.66 -8.16
C LEU A 118 -12.31 14.33 -8.06
N ALA A 119 -13.65 14.37 -7.93
CA ALA A 119 -14.48 13.17 -7.95
C ALA A 119 -14.38 12.43 -9.29
N VAL A 120 -14.49 13.15 -10.41
CA VAL A 120 -14.37 12.54 -11.75
C VAL A 120 -12.98 11.93 -11.96
N ALA A 121 -11.92 12.68 -11.64
CA ALA A 121 -10.55 12.18 -11.77
C ALA A 121 -10.31 10.95 -10.86
N GLY A 122 -10.81 11.00 -9.62
CA GLY A 122 -10.71 9.91 -8.66
C GLY A 122 -11.45 8.65 -9.13
N LEU A 123 -12.64 8.81 -9.73
CA LEU A 123 -13.43 7.71 -10.27
C LEU A 123 -12.76 7.08 -11.50
N LEU A 124 -12.29 7.90 -12.43
CA LEU A 124 -11.57 7.41 -13.61
C LEU A 124 -10.30 6.67 -13.22
N TYR A 125 -9.54 7.24 -12.28
CA TYR A 125 -8.33 6.61 -11.77
C TYR A 125 -8.64 5.30 -11.03
N SER A 126 -9.65 5.27 -10.17
CA SER A 126 -10.01 4.08 -9.41
C SER A 126 -10.47 2.93 -10.31
N LEU A 127 -11.28 3.22 -11.33
CA LEU A 127 -11.72 2.24 -12.32
C LEU A 127 -10.54 1.73 -13.15
N PHE A 128 -9.73 2.64 -13.69
CA PHE A 128 -8.56 2.29 -14.51
C PHE A 128 -7.56 1.42 -13.73
N PHE A 129 -7.24 1.83 -12.49
CA PHE A 129 -6.33 1.09 -11.63
C PHE A 129 -6.89 -0.29 -11.28
N SER A 130 -8.16 -0.36 -10.87
CA SER A 130 -8.80 -1.64 -10.53
C SER A 130 -8.87 -2.60 -11.72
N LEU A 131 -9.18 -2.09 -12.92
CA LEU A 131 -9.14 -2.88 -14.16
C LEU A 131 -7.74 -3.38 -14.48
N SER A 132 -6.73 -2.52 -14.36
CA SER A 132 -5.33 -2.87 -14.66
C SER A 132 -4.82 -3.97 -13.74
N VAL A 133 -5.10 -3.86 -12.43
CA VAL A 133 -4.73 -4.88 -11.45
C VAL A 133 -5.52 -6.17 -11.68
N TRP A 134 -6.83 -6.09 -11.88
CA TRP A 134 -7.66 -7.27 -12.18
C TRP A 134 -7.16 -8.01 -13.42
N PHE A 135 -6.84 -7.29 -14.50
CA PHE A 135 -6.29 -7.87 -15.73
C PHE A 135 -4.94 -8.54 -15.48
N SER A 136 -4.07 -7.90 -14.70
CA SER A 136 -2.77 -8.47 -14.32
C SER A 136 -2.92 -9.79 -13.56
N PHE A 137 -3.81 -9.84 -12.57
CA PHE A 137 -4.02 -11.06 -11.78
C PHE A 137 -4.70 -12.17 -12.57
N THR A 138 -5.80 -11.84 -13.27
CA THR A 138 -6.62 -12.85 -13.95
C THR A 138 -6.03 -13.34 -15.27
N LYS A 139 -5.38 -12.46 -16.05
CA LYS A 139 -4.88 -12.79 -17.39
C LYS A 139 -3.38 -13.02 -17.44
N LEU A 140 -2.57 -12.26 -16.71
CA LEU A 140 -1.12 -12.48 -16.70
C LEU A 140 -0.73 -13.58 -15.71
N LEU A 141 -1.34 -13.59 -14.52
CA LEU A 141 -0.96 -14.53 -13.45
C LEU A 141 -1.89 -15.76 -13.34
N ASN A 142 -3.01 -15.79 -14.06
CA ASN A 142 -4.05 -16.82 -13.95
C ASN A 142 -4.52 -17.07 -12.50
N VAL A 143 -4.52 -16.02 -11.66
CA VAL A 143 -5.00 -16.07 -10.28
C VAL A 143 -6.35 -15.38 -10.19
N PRO A 144 -7.42 -16.05 -9.70
CA PRO A 144 -8.70 -15.39 -9.51
C PRO A 144 -8.59 -14.34 -8.40
N THR A 145 -9.09 -13.14 -8.67
CA THR A 145 -9.28 -12.12 -7.63
C THR A 145 -10.47 -12.52 -6.73
N PRO A 146 -10.49 -12.12 -5.45
CA PRO A 146 -11.63 -12.36 -4.57
C PRO A 146 -12.95 -11.92 -5.22
N ALA A 147 -13.82 -12.89 -5.51
CA ALA A 147 -15.16 -12.65 -6.01
C ALA A 147 -16.07 -12.39 -4.83
N GLY A 148 -16.63 -11.19 -4.74
CA GLY A 148 -17.57 -10.84 -3.69
C GLY A 148 -19.01 -11.09 -4.10
N PHE A 149 -19.94 -10.64 -3.25
CA PHE A 149 -21.37 -10.61 -3.61
C PHE A 149 -21.65 -9.70 -4.81
N LEU A 150 -20.75 -8.76 -5.11
CA LEU A 150 -20.83 -7.79 -6.20
C LEU A 150 -19.68 -7.99 -7.20
N PHE A 151 -19.50 -9.22 -7.67
CA PHE A 151 -18.49 -9.69 -8.65
C PHE A 151 -17.08 -9.96 -8.08
#